data_AF-A0A914E2U2-F1
#
_entry.id   AF-A0A914E2U2-F1
#
_cell.length_a   1.000
_cell.length_b   1.000
_cell.length_c   1.000
_cell.angle_alpha   90.00
_cell.angle_beta   90.00
_cell.angle_gamma   90.00
#
_symmetry.space_group_name_H-M   'P 1'
#
loop_
_entity.id
_entity.type
_entity.pdbx_description
1 polymer ?
#
loop_
_entity_poly.entity_id
_entity_poly.type
_entity_poly.pdbx_seq_one_letter_code
_entity_poly.pdbx_strand_id
1 'polypeptide(L)' 'TANDDLMSTKRIIQLIAERSFNEPYNVICAQGDFSYITTTDEYCQKTVKGRTCYIFKRHVRNGSNEKNQIINYS' A
#
# COMPACT_ATOMS: atom_id res chain seq x y z
N THR A 1 18.20 -11.11 -0.06
CA THR A 1 17.68 -11.58 -1.37
C THR A 1 16.66 -10.56 -1.90
N ALA A 2 16.16 -10.65 -3.14
CA ALA A 2 15.26 -9.64 -3.74
C ALA A 2 13.97 -9.35 -2.93
N ASN A 3 13.58 -10.25 -2.02
CA ASN A 3 12.44 -10.09 -1.11
C ASN A 3 12.74 -9.19 0.11
N ASP A 4 13.96 -9.24 0.65
CA ASP A 4 14.36 -8.37 1.77
C ASP A 4 14.35 -6.89 1.36
N ASP A 5 14.78 -6.63 0.12
CA ASP A 5 14.82 -5.29 -0.47
C ASP A 5 13.39 -4.75 -0.77
N LEU A 6 12.42 -5.64 -0.98
CA LEU A 6 11.01 -5.29 -1.18
C LEU A 6 10.32 -4.94 0.13
N MET A 7 10.59 -5.70 1.20
CA MET A 7 10.05 -5.42 2.53
C MET A 7 10.62 -4.11 3.10
N SER A 8 11.92 -3.84 2.88
CA SER A 8 12.54 -2.57 3.25
C SER A 8 11.96 -1.40 2.45
N THR A 9 11.78 -1.55 1.13
CA THR A 9 11.28 -0.48 0.24
C THR A 9 9.87 -0.01 0.63
N LYS A 10 8.91 -0.93 0.78
CA LYS A 10 7.51 -0.56 1.12
C LYS A 10 7.46 0.16 2.47
N ARG A 11 8.24 -0.31 3.44
CA ARG A 11 8.30 0.27 4.79
C ARG A 11 8.90 1.67 4.79
N ILE A 12 9.97 1.90 4.04
CA ILE A 12 10.60 3.22 3.92
C ILE A 12 9.62 4.21 3.27
N ILE A 13 8.98 3.82 2.16
CA ILE A 13 7.99 4.66 1.47
C ILE A 13 6.84 5.03 2.41
N GLN A 14 6.33 4.05 3.17
CA GLN A 14 5.28 4.30 4.15
C GLN A 14 5.72 5.32 5.20
N LEU A 15 6.89 5.13 5.81
CA LEU A 15 7.41 6.01 6.85
C LEU A 15 7.62 7.44 6.34
N ILE A 16 8.09 7.61 5.11
CA ILE A 16 8.26 8.93 4.50
C ILE A 16 6.89 9.58 4.29
N ALA A 17 5.93 8.89 3.69
CA ALA A 17 4.59 9.43 3.47
C ALA A 17 3.92 9.82 4.80
N GLU A 18 3.96 8.94 5.80
CA GLU A 18 3.37 9.22 7.12
C GLU A 18 4.02 10.43 7.80
N ARG A 19 5.34 10.62 7.64
CA ARG A 19 6.04 11.80 8.17
C ARG A 19 5.76 13.07 7.39
N SER A 20 5.66 12.99 6.06
CA SER A 20 5.47 14.16 5.19
C SER A 20 4.06 14.74 5.29
N PHE A 21 3.06 13.88 5.41
CA PHE A 21 1.65 14.29 5.41
C PHE A 21 1.00 14.23 6.79
N ASN A 22 1.68 13.67 7.80
CA ASN A 22 1.16 13.48 9.16
C ASN A 22 -0.18 12.72 9.18
N GLU A 23 -0.32 11.77 8.27
CA GLU A 23 -1.51 10.96 8.04
C GLU A 23 -1.09 9.51 7.81
N PRO A 24 -1.94 8.51 8.08
CA PRO A 24 -1.57 7.12 7.90
C PRO A 24 -1.65 6.68 6.44
N TYR A 25 -0.62 5.99 5.96
CA TYR A 25 -0.60 5.42 4.61
C TYR A 25 -0.36 3.92 4.63
N ASN A 26 -0.81 3.27 3.58
CA ASN A 26 -0.43 1.90 3.24
C ASN A 26 0.30 1.90 1.90
N VAL A 27 1.24 0.97 1.73
CA VAL A 27 2.04 0.84 0.51
C VAL A 27 2.02 -0.60 0.02
N ILE A 28 1.64 -0.76 -1.24
CA ILE A 28 1.75 -2.03 -1.96
C ILE A 28 2.79 -1.81 -3.05
N CYS A 29 3.81 -2.67 -3.12
CA CYS A 29 4.70 -2.75 -4.28
C CYS A 29 4.71 -4.17 -4.81
N ALA A 30 4.61 -4.31 -6.13
CA ALA A 30 4.64 -5.61 -6.79
C ALA A 30 5.25 -5.50 -8.18
N GLN A 31 5.67 -6.65 -8.69
CA GLN A 31 6.24 -6.84 -10.01
C GLN A 31 5.47 -7.99 -10.67
N GLY A 32 4.98 -7.78 -11.89
CA GLY A 32 4.00 -8.68 -12.52
C GLY A 32 2.56 -8.33 -12.15
N ASP A 33 1.64 -9.23 -12.47
CA ASP A 33 0.21 -8.97 -12.38
C ASP A 33 -0.32 -9.19 -10.96
N PHE A 34 -0.96 -8.17 -10.41
CA PHE A 34 -1.71 -8.23 -9.16
C PHE A 34 -2.90 -7.28 -9.27
N SER A 35 -4.01 -7.61 -8.63
CA SER A 35 -5.18 -6.75 -8.56
C SER A 35 -5.56 -6.52 -7.11
N TYR A 36 -5.92 -5.29 -6.78
CA TYR A 36 -6.36 -4.90 -5.44
C TYR A 36 -7.34 -3.73 -5.54
N ILE A 37 -8.34 -3.71 -4.66
CA ILE A 37 -9.35 -2.66 -4.59
C ILE A 37 -9.19 -1.92 -3.26
N THR A 38 -9.12 -0.58 -3.33
CA THR A 38 -9.06 0.29 -2.15
C THR A 38 -10.09 1.40 -2.26
N THR A 39 -10.72 1.74 -1.14
CA THR A 39 -11.43 3.01 -0.97
C THR A 39 -10.49 3.99 -0.25
N THR A 40 -10.18 5.09 -0.90
CA THR A 40 -9.29 6.14 -0.38
C THR A 40 -9.62 7.47 -1.05
N ASP A 41 -9.43 8.56 -0.33
CA ASP A 41 -9.53 9.94 -0.84
C ASP A 41 -8.22 10.43 -1.46
N GLU A 42 -7.09 9.79 -1.15
CA GLU A 42 -5.77 10.20 -1.61
C GLU A 42 -4.87 9.00 -1.92
N TYR A 43 -4.28 8.99 -3.12
CA TYR A 43 -3.37 7.93 -3.55
C TYR A 43 -2.27 8.46 -4.49
N CYS A 44 -1.20 7.67 -4.60
CA CYS A 44 -0.12 7.87 -5.56
C CYS A 44 0.36 6.51 -6.10
N GLN A 45 0.47 6.40 -7.43
CA GLN A 45 1.01 5.22 -8.10
C GLN A 45 2.25 5.57 -8.92
N LYS A 46 3.30 4.76 -8.80
CA LYS A 46 4.51 4.92 -9.62
C LYS A 46 5.11 3.58 -10.00
N THR A 47 5.50 3.45 -11.27
CA THR A 47 6.19 2.27 -11.81
C THR A 47 7.64 2.61 -12.12
N VAL A 48 8.58 1.82 -11.60
CA VAL A 48 10.02 1.94 -11.84
C VAL A 48 10.60 0.57 -12.12
N LYS A 49 11.26 0.39 -13.27
CA LYS A 49 11.90 -0.88 -13.68
C LYS A 49 10.97 -2.11 -13.58
N GLY A 50 9.71 -1.97 -14.00
CA GLY A 50 8.71 -3.05 -13.96
C GLY A 50 8.13 -3.34 -12.57
N ARG A 51 8.47 -2.55 -11.55
CA ARG A 51 7.87 -2.61 -10.22
C ARG A 51 6.93 -1.44 -10.03
N THR A 52 5.66 -1.72 -9.76
CA THR A 52 4.65 -0.71 -9.46
C THR A 52 4.46 -0.62 -7.95
N CYS A 53 4.58 0.58 -7.40
CA CYS A 53 4.21 0.91 -6.03
C CYS A 53 2.95 1.76 -6.03
N TYR A 54 1.96 1.36 -5.24
CA TYR A 54 0.70 2.05 -4.99
C TYR A 54 0.64 2.42 -3.51
N ILE A 55 0.53 3.73 -3.24
CA ILE A 55 0.48 4.33 -1.91
C ILE A 55 -0.90 4.95 -1.76
N PHE A 56 -1.57 4.73 -0.63
CA PHE A 56 -2.91 5.27 -0.41
C PHE A 56 -3.13 5.62 1.06
N LYS A 57 -3.89 6.69 1.29
CA LYS A 57 -4.27 7.10 2.64
C LYS A 57 -5.19 6.06 3.25
N ARG A 58 -4.88 5.65 4.47
CA ARG A 58 -5.67 4.68 5.25
C ARG A 58 -6.72 5.45 6.04
N HIS A 59 -7.98 5.10 5.88
CA HIS A 59 -9.00 5.60 6.79
C HIS A 59 -8.77 5.00 8.18
N VAL A 60 -8.46 5.84 9.17
CA VAL A 60 -8.47 5.42 10.57
C VAL A 60 -9.94 5.30 10.98
N ARG A 61 -10.45 4.07 11.00
CA ARG A 61 -11.76 3.81 11.59
C ARG A 61 -11.66 4.04 13.08
N ASN A 62 -12.31 5.09 13.59
CA ASN A 62 -12.66 5.17 15.00
C ASN A 62 -13.68 4.04 15.29
N GLY A 63 -13.15 2.88 15.71
CA GLY A 63 -13.88 1.75 16.29
C GLY A 63 -15.19 1.34 15.61
N SER A 64 -15.12 0.46 14.61
CA SER A 64 -16.07 -0.64 14.44
C SER A 64 -15.59 -1.61 13.37
N ASN A 65 -15.55 -2.89 13.77
CA ASN A 65 -15.20 -4.08 13.00
C ASN A 65 -15.56 -4.02 11.51
N GLU A 66 -14.58 -3.84 10.63
CA GLU A 66 -14.71 -4.27 9.24
C GLU A 66 -13.60 -5.27 8.95
N LYS A 67 -13.99 -6.53 8.82
CA LYS A 67 -13.12 -7.62 8.41
C LYS A 67 -12.76 -7.37 6.95
N ASN A 68 -11.47 -7.14 6.65
CA ASN A 68 -10.98 -7.21 5.28
C ASN A 68 -11.19 -8.65 4.77
N GLN A 69 -12.27 -8.85 4.03
CA GLN A 69 -12.54 -10.11 3.35
C GLN A 69 -11.55 -10.20 2.19
N ILE A 70 -10.55 -11.07 2.33
CA ILE A 70 -9.81 -11.58 1.17
C ILE A 70 -10.84 -12.41 0.39
N ILE A 71 -11.46 -11.82 -0.63
CA ILE A 71 -12.28 -12.57 -1.58
C ILE A 71 -11.29 -13.22 -2.54
N ASN A 72 -11.04 -14.52 -2.33
CA ASN A 72 -10.35 -15.35 -3.31
C ASN A 72 -11.27 -15.53 -4.51
N TYR A 73 -10.93 -14.95 -5.66
CA TYR A 73 -11.44 -15.45 -6.94
C TYR A 73 -10.52 -16.59 -7.37
N SER A 74 -11.08 -17.79 -7.39
CA SER A 74 -10.46 -19.01 -7.96
C SER A 74 -10.57 -19.00 -9.49
#